data_AF-D6TN00-F1
#
_entry.id   AF-D6TN00-F1
#
_cell.length_a   1.000
_cell.length_b   1.000
_cell.length_c   1.000
_cell.angle_alpha   90.00
_cell.angle_beta   90.00
_cell.angle_gamma   90.00
#
_symmetry.space_group_name_H-M   'P 1'
#
loop_
_entity.id
_entity.type
_entity.pdbx_description
1 polymer ?
#
loop_
_entity_poly.entity_id
_entity_poly.type
_entity_poly.pdbx_seq_one_letter_code
_entity_poly.pdbx_strand_id
1 'polypeptide(L)'
;MASKYHDLHNTWIYQEIKAQVQADLQAQQCQNLHHILLKIIEARFPRLIIQAHALGQLQPEHLQQLIIHIGSAQREREAKVVLEEVIQRKV
;
A
#
# COMPACT_ATOMS: atom_id res chain seq x y z
N MET A 1 19.52 -35.38 -11.81
CA MET A 1 19.21 -34.48 -12.94
C MET A 1 18.59 -33.18 -12.44
N ALA A 2 19.38 -32.33 -11.77
CA ALA A 2 18.92 -31.04 -11.20
C ALA A 2 19.48 -29.81 -11.94
N SER A 3 20.31 -30.00 -12.97
CA SER A 3 21.14 -28.95 -13.58
C SER A 3 20.33 -27.92 -14.39
N LYS A 4 19.39 -28.37 -15.24
CA LYS A 4 18.75 -27.48 -16.22
C LYS A 4 17.87 -26.36 -15.61
N TYR A 5 17.25 -26.61 -14.46
CA TYR A 5 16.47 -25.59 -13.74
C TYR A 5 17.38 -24.55 -13.04
N HIS A 6 18.56 -24.99 -12.59
CA HIS A 6 19.53 -24.11 -11.94
C HIS A 6 20.17 -23.15 -12.96
N ASP A 7 20.42 -23.64 -14.18
CA ASP A 7 20.98 -22.84 -15.28
C ASP A 7 19.99 -21.77 -15.76
N LEU A 8 18.69 -22.09 -15.83
CA LEU A 8 17.62 -21.14 -16.17
C LEU A 8 17.44 -20.04 -15.13
N HIS A 9 17.49 -20.37 -13.83
CA HIS A 9 17.31 -19.40 -12.74
C HIS A 9 18.39 -18.30 -12.75
N ASN A 10 19.60 -18.62 -13.23
CA ASN A 10 20.71 -17.67 -13.31
C ASN A 10 20.78 -16.93 -14.64
N THR A 11 19.85 -17.18 -15.57
CA THR A 11 19.75 -16.36 -16.77
C THR A 11 19.24 -14.97 -16.42
N TRP A 12 19.85 -13.96 -17.03
CA TRP A 12 19.42 -12.56 -16.88
C TRP A 12 17.92 -12.37 -17.20
N ILE A 13 17.43 -13.09 -18.22
CA ILE A 13 16.01 -13.07 -18.61
C ILE A 13 15.10 -13.56 -17.47
N TYR A 14 15.46 -14.66 -16.80
CA TYR A 14 14.68 -15.16 -15.68
C TYR A 14 14.66 -14.15 -14.51
N GLN A 15 15.81 -13.54 -14.20
CA GLN A 15 15.89 -12.52 -13.14
C GLN A 15 15.07 -11.28 -13.47
N GLU A 16 15.07 -10.84 -14.74
CA GLU A 16 14.29 -9.69 -15.20
C GLU A 16 12.78 -9.97 -15.13
N ILE A 17 12.34 -11.14 -15.61
CA ILE A 17 10.93 -11.56 -15.48
C ILE A 17 10.53 -11.64 -14.00
N LYS A 18 11.38 -12.20 -13.14
CA LYS A 18 11.13 -12.29 -11.70
C LYS A 18 11.01 -10.91 -11.07
N ALA A 19 11.90 -9.98 -11.42
CA ALA A 19 11.86 -8.61 -10.92
C ALA A 19 10.59 -7.88 -11.37
N GLN A 20 10.19 -8.04 -12.64
CA GLN A 20 8.97 -7.44 -13.17
C GLN A 20 7.72 -7.99 -12.46
N VAL A 21 7.59 -9.32 -12.35
CA VAL A 21 6.47 -9.95 -11.66
C VAL A 21 6.39 -9.49 -10.21
N GLN A 22 7.54 -9.36 -9.53
CA GLN A 22 7.57 -8.89 -8.14
C GLN A 22 7.15 -7.42 -8.02
N ALA A 23 7.57 -6.57 -8.95
CA ALA A 23 7.14 -5.16 -9.00
C ALA A 23 5.63 -5.04 -9.25
N ASP A 24 5.08 -5.84 -10.18
CA ASP A 24 3.65 -5.85 -10.48
C ASP A 24 2.82 -6.30 -9.28
N LEU A 25 3.26 -7.36 -8.59
CA LEU A 25 2.62 -7.84 -7.36
C LEU A 25 2.64 -6.78 -6.25
N GLN A 26 3.76 -6.08 -6.07
CA GLN A 26 3.85 -4.99 -5.09
C GLN A 26 2.93 -3.82 -5.46
N ALA A 27 2.88 -3.42 -6.72
CA ALA A 27 2.00 -2.37 -7.20
C ALA A 27 0.52 -2.73 -6.96
N GLN A 28 0.14 -3.97 -7.27
CA GLN A 28 -1.21 -4.47 -7.03
C GLN A 28 -1.55 -4.52 -5.53
N GLN A 29 -0.60 -4.95 -4.68
CA GLN A 29 -0.77 -4.94 -3.24
C GLN A 29 -1.00 -3.51 -2.71
N CYS A 30 -0.21 -2.53 -3.15
CA CYS A 30 -0.40 -1.13 -2.80
C CYS A 30 -1.78 -0.61 -3.20
N GLN A 31 -2.22 -0.88 -4.44
CA GLN A 31 -3.53 -0.47 -4.93
C GLN A 31 -4.67 -1.08 -4.10
N ASN A 32 -4.57 -2.37 -3.78
CA ASN A 32 -5.55 -3.06 -2.95
C ASN A 32 -5.65 -2.44 -1.55
N LEU A 33 -4.50 -2.19 -0.90
CA LEU A 33 -4.46 -1.57 0.42
C LEU A 33 -5.03 -0.14 0.38
N HIS A 34 -4.71 0.64 -0.65
CA HIS A 34 -5.27 1.97 -0.83
C HIS A 34 -6.79 1.93 -0.98
N HIS A 35 -7.32 1.00 -1.78
CA HIS A 35 -8.76 0.83 -1.95
C HIS A 35 -9.46 0.42 -0.65
N ILE A 36 -8.86 -0.48 0.13
CA ILE A 36 -9.36 -0.89 1.44
C ILE A 36 -9.39 0.31 2.40
N LEU A 37 -8.33 1.09 2.45
CA LEU A 37 -8.25 2.29 3.29
C LEU A 37 -9.37 3.27 2.95
N LEU A 38 -9.57 3.57 1.66
CA LEU A 38 -10.63 4.47 1.22
C LEU A 38 -12.01 3.97 1.64
N LYS A 39 -12.29 2.67 1.48
CA LYS A 39 -13.54 2.06 1.93
C LYS A 39 -13.77 2.18 3.44
N ILE A 40 -12.72 1.96 4.24
CA ILE A 40 -12.81 2.11 5.70
C ILE A 40 -13.11 3.57 6.07
N ILE A 41 -12.43 4.52 5.42
CA ILE A 41 -12.64 5.95 5.64
C ILE A 41 -14.04 6.36 5.22
N GLU A 42 -14.50 5.95 4.06
CA GLU A 42 -15.85 6.22 3.57
C GLU A 42 -16.93 5.69 4.53
N ALA A 43 -16.75 4.47 5.05
CA ALA A 43 -17.70 3.85 5.96
C ALA A 43 -17.73 4.47 7.37
N ARG A 44 -16.57 4.87 7.91
CA ARG A 44 -16.46 5.34 9.31
C ARG A 44 -16.46 6.87 9.42
N PHE A 45 -15.75 7.54 8.52
CA PHE A 45 -15.44 8.97 8.57
C PHE A 45 -15.55 9.60 7.17
N PRO A 46 -16.74 9.61 6.55
CA PRO A 46 -16.91 9.99 5.14
C PRO A 46 -16.40 11.40 4.81
N ARG A 47 -16.36 12.30 5.79
CA ARG A 47 -15.83 13.67 5.63
C ARG A 47 -14.33 13.70 5.31
N LEU A 48 -13.59 12.67 5.69
CA LEU A 48 -12.14 12.59 5.47
C LEU A 48 -11.78 11.98 4.10
N ILE A 49 -12.76 11.55 3.29
CA ILE A 49 -12.49 10.87 2.01
C ILE A 49 -11.65 11.74 1.07
N ILE A 50 -11.95 13.04 0.97
CA ILE A 50 -11.22 13.97 0.09
C ILE A 50 -9.75 14.04 0.51
N GLN A 51 -9.48 14.07 1.82
CA GLN A 51 -8.11 14.10 2.35
C GLN A 51 -7.41 12.76 2.10
N ALA A 52 -8.13 11.65 2.22
CA ALA A 52 -7.59 10.32 1.96
C ALA A 52 -7.19 10.14 0.49
N HIS A 53 -7.91 10.76 -0.44
CA HIS A 53 -7.52 10.79 -1.85
C HIS A 53 -6.25 11.60 -2.12
N ALA A 54 -5.86 12.50 -1.21
CA ALA A 54 -4.59 13.23 -1.29
C ALA A 54 -3.39 12.40 -0.81
N LEU A 55 -3.60 11.17 -0.33
CA LEU A 55 -2.51 10.24 -0.03
C LEU A 55 -1.81 9.87 -1.35
N GLY A 56 -0.58 10.35 -1.53
CA GLY A 56 0.25 9.91 -2.67
C GLY A 56 0.66 8.43 -2.55
N GLN A 57 1.63 7.99 -3.37
CA GLN A 57 2.19 6.64 -3.28
C GLN A 57 2.85 6.39 -1.90
N LEU A 58 2.29 5.46 -1.14
CA LEU A 58 2.83 4.98 0.14
C LEU A 58 3.31 3.55 -0.05
N GLN A 59 4.31 3.16 0.74
CA GLN A 59 4.73 1.77 0.81
C GLN A 59 3.62 0.91 1.45
N PRO A 60 3.50 -0.39 1.08
CA PRO A 60 2.47 -1.28 1.60
C PRO A 60 2.38 -1.30 3.13
N GLU A 61 3.52 -1.27 3.82
CA GLU A 61 3.62 -1.34 5.27
C GLU A 61 2.99 -0.10 5.93
N HIS A 62 3.26 1.08 5.37
CA HIS A 62 2.66 2.33 5.83
C HIS A 62 1.15 2.38 5.58
N LEU A 63 0.68 1.85 4.44
CA LEU A 63 -0.75 1.72 4.17
C LEU A 63 -1.43 0.78 5.16
N GLN A 64 -0.83 -0.37 5.48
CA GLN A 64 -1.37 -1.30 6.48
C GLN A 64 -1.46 -0.66 7.87
N GLN A 65 -0.41 0.03 8.31
CA GLN A 65 -0.44 0.75 9.58
C GLN A 65 -1.54 1.81 9.59
N LEU A 66 -1.67 2.58 8.51
CA LEU A 66 -2.71 3.60 8.39
C LEU A 66 -4.12 3.00 8.43
N ILE A 67 -4.34 1.86 7.76
CA ILE A 67 -5.59 1.09 7.82
C ILE A 67 -5.91 0.70 9.26
N ILE A 68 -4.94 0.19 10.01
CA ILE A 68 -5.13 -0.22 11.41
C ILE A 68 -5.46 0.99 12.28
N HIS A 69 -4.71 2.10 12.15
CA HIS A 69 -4.94 3.32 12.93
C HIS A 69 -6.30 3.95 12.63
N ILE A 70 -6.65 4.11 11.36
CA ILE A 70 -7.95 4.65 10.95
C ILE A 70 -9.09 3.69 11.34
N GLY A 71 -8.90 2.38 11.20
CA GLY A 71 -9.90 1.36 11.55
C GLY A 71 -10.13 1.22 13.04
N SER A 72 -9.15 1.58 13.86
CA SER A 72 -9.23 1.54 15.33
C SER A 72 -9.56 2.89 15.98
N ALA A 73 -9.43 4.00 15.26
CA ALA A 73 -9.75 5.34 15.75
C ALA A 73 -11.19 5.40 16.26
N GLN A 74 -11.42 5.95 17.45
CA GLN A 74 -12.76 6.05 18.04
C GLN A 74 -13.49 7.30 17.55
N ARG A 75 -12.73 8.32 17.13
CA ARG A 75 -13.25 9.62 16.72
C ARG A 75 -12.66 10.06 15.39
N GLU A 76 -13.45 10.83 14.64
CA GLU A 76 -13.02 11.43 13.37
C GLU A 76 -11.76 12.30 13.55
N ARG A 77 -11.65 13.02 14.67
CA ARG A 77 -10.48 13.86 14.97
C ARG A 77 -9.18 13.05 15.07
N GLU A 78 -9.22 11.85 15.66
CA GLU A 78 -8.06 10.97 15.77
C GLU A 78 -7.63 10.48 14.39
N ALA A 79 -8.60 10.01 13.60
CA ALA A 79 -8.37 9.58 12.23
C ALA A 79 -7.79 10.72 11.37
N LYS A 80 -8.33 11.94 11.52
CA LYS A 80 -7.87 13.13 10.81
C LYS A 80 -6.43 13.49 11.13
N VAL A 81 -6.03 13.50 12.41
CA VAL A 81 -4.66 13.82 12.82
C VAL A 81 -3.66 12.85 12.18
N VAL A 82 -3.95 11.55 12.24
CA VAL A 82 -3.08 10.53 11.64
C VAL A 82 -2.98 10.72 10.12
N LEU A 83 -4.09 11.01 9.46
CA LEU A 83 -4.12 11.25 8.01
C LEU A 83 -3.29 12.48 7.63
N GLU A 84 -3.43 13.58 8.38
CA GLU A 84 -2.67 14.82 8.17
C GLU A 84 -1.17 14.63 8.41
N GLU A 85 -0.77 13.90 9.45
CA GLU A 85 0.65 13.58 9.70
C GLU A 85 1.28 12.82 8.53
N VAL A 86 0.56 11.85 7.97
CA VAL A 86 1.05 11.06 6.84
C VAL A 86 1.13 11.89 5.56
N ILE A 87 0.18 12.79 5.33
CA ILE A 87 0.20 13.69 4.17
C ILE A 87 1.33 14.72 4.29
N GLN A 88 1.54 15.30 5.48
CA GLN A 88 2.58 16.31 5.71
C GLN A 88 3.99 15.75 5.66
N ARG A 89 4.22 14.49 6.05
CA ARG A 89 5.53 13.82 5.92
C ARG A 89 5.99 13.60 4.47
N LYS A 90 5.13 13.91 3.48
CA LYS A 90 5.47 13.83 2.05
C LYS A 90 5.92 15.15 1.42
N VAL A 91 5.95 16.25 2.19
CA VAL A 91 6.58 17.53 1.81
C VAL A 91 8.00 17.55 2.36
#